data_AF-A0A4Y2T3I8-F1
#
_entry.id   AF-A0A4Y2T3I8-F1
#
_cell.length_a   1.000
_cell.length_b   1.000
_cell.length_c   1.000
_cell.angle_alpha   90.00
_cell.angle_beta   90.00
_cell.angle_gamma   90.00
#
_symmetry.space_group_name_H-M   'P 1'
#
loop_
_entity.id
_entity.type
_entity.pdbx_description
1 polymer ?
#
loop_
_entity_poly.entity_id
_entity_poly.type
_entity_poly.pdbx_seq_one_letter_code
_entity_poly.pdbx_strand_id
1 'polypeptide(L)'
;RRNRGATASQLSRDLYAATGTRVSRVTVSKRLHETGLFARRPAVCVPLTSTNRRIRLVWCREHRDWSMDQWTTVLFTDESRFSLNTYSCRTFIWREPGSRY
;
A
#
# COMPACT_ATOMS: atom_id res chain seq x y z
N ARG A 1 -13.15 -14.05 5.18
CA ARG A 1 -12.16 -13.09 4.60
C ARG A 1 -11.64 -12.21 5.74
N ARG A 2 -10.31 -12.14 6.02
CA ARG A 2 -9.77 -11.33 7.15
C ARG A 2 -9.91 -9.83 6.86
N ASN A 3 -10.56 -9.06 7.75
CA ASN A 3 -10.74 -7.60 7.60
C ASN A 3 -9.48 -6.83 8.01
N ARG A 4 -8.45 -6.80 7.14
CA ARG A 4 -7.16 -6.13 7.42
C ARG A 4 -7.23 -4.59 7.38
N GLY A 5 -8.31 -4.01 6.86
CA GLY A 5 -8.49 -2.55 6.70
C GLY A 5 -9.21 -1.86 7.85
N ALA A 6 -9.74 -2.61 8.82
CA ALA A 6 -10.42 -2.03 9.96
C ALA A 6 -9.42 -1.31 10.88
N THR A 7 -9.67 -0.04 11.18
CA THR A 7 -8.92 0.72 12.18
C THR A 7 -9.15 0.15 13.58
N ALA A 8 -8.21 0.36 14.51
CA ALA A 8 -8.39 -0.07 15.90
C ALA A 8 -9.66 0.53 16.55
N SER A 9 -10.10 1.73 16.13
CA SER A 9 -11.36 2.34 16.59
C SER A 9 -12.60 1.65 16.01
N GLN A 10 -12.54 1.21 14.75
CA GLN A 10 -13.61 0.38 14.17
C GLN A 10 -13.71 -0.95 14.90
N LEU A 11 -12.58 -1.64 15.08
CA LEU A 11 -12.54 -2.91 15.82
C LEU A 11 -13.05 -2.79 17.27
N SER A 12 -12.71 -1.70 17.96
CA SER A 12 -13.23 -1.40 19.31
C SER A 12 -14.76 -1.27 19.33
N ARG A 13 -15.35 -0.56 18.36
CA ARG A 13 -16.81 -0.42 18.23
C ARG A 13 -17.48 -1.75 17.87
N ASP A 14 -16.91 -2.49 16.92
CA ASP A 14 -17.45 -3.77 16.48
C ASP A 14 -17.44 -4.80 17.62
N LEU A 15 -16.37 -4.82 18.43
CA LEU A 15 -16.29 -5.66 19.63
C LEU A 15 -17.34 -5.28 20.67
N TYR A 16 -17.55 -3.99 20.91
CA TYR A 16 -18.59 -3.52 21.82
C TYR A 16 -19.99 -3.92 21.33
N ALA A 17 -20.26 -3.77 20.04
CA ALA A 17 -21.55 -4.18 19.46
C ALA A 17 -21.80 -5.69 19.57
N ALA A 18 -20.76 -6.51 19.44
CA ALA A 18 -20.88 -7.97 19.49
C ALA A 18 -20.94 -8.56 20.91
N THR A 19 -20.26 -7.93 21.88
CA THR A 19 -20.05 -8.52 23.23
C THR A 19 -20.52 -7.66 24.37
N GLY A 20 -20.96 -6.41 24.11
CA GLY A 20 -21.28 -5.43 25.15
C GLY A 20 -20.07 -4.91 25.93
N THR A 21 -18.86 -5.42 25.66
CA THR A 21 -17.66 -5.09 26.42
C THR A 21 -16.93 -3.90 25.80
N ARG A 22 -16.69 -2.86 26.60
CA ARG A 22 -15.94 -1.67 26.14
C ARG A 22 -14.44 -1.98 26.15
N VAL A 23 -13.86 -2.10 24.96
CA VAL A 23 -12.42 -2.28 24.78
C VAL A 23 -11.81 -1.01 24.21
N SER A 24 -10.75 -0.49 24.84
CA SER A 24 -10.08 0.71 24.34
C SER A 24 -9.31 0.45 23.03
N ARG A 25 -9.15 1.48 22.20
CA ARG A 25 -8.30 1.45 20.99
C ARG A 25 -6.87 0.95 21.30
N VAL A 26 -6.33 1.34 22.45
CA VAL A 26 -4.96 0.97 22.88
C VAL A 26 -4.88 -0.53 23.14
N THR A 27 -5.87 -1.08 23.84
CA THR A 27 -5.97 -2.52 24.11
C THR A 27 -6.05 -3.32 22.82
N VAL A 28 -6.90 -2.89 21.86
CA VAL A 28 -6.98 -3.51 20.54
C VAL A 28 -5.63 -3.50 19.83
N SER A 29 -4.93 -2.35 19.82
CA SER A 29 -3.62 -2.26 19.17
C SER A 29 -2.57 -3.16 19.82
N LYS A 30 -2.56 -3.27 21.16
CA LYS A 30 -1.62 -4.16 21.87
C LYS A 30 -1.85 -5.62 21.51
N ARG A 31 -3.11 -6.07 21.51
CA ARG A 31 -3.47 -7.44 21.10
C ARG A 31 -3.10 -7.74 19.64
N LEU A 32 -3.24 -6.76 18.75
CA LEU A 32 -2.80 -6.91 17.36
C LEU A 32 -1.27 -7.01 17.27
N HIS A 33 -0.52 -6.22 18.05
CA HIS A 33 0.94 -6.34 18.09
C HIS A 33 1.41 -7.68 18.69
N GLU A 34 0.75 -8.19 19.73
CA GLU A 34 1.02 -9.52 20.32
C GLU A 34 0.89 -10.64 19.28
N THR A 35 -0.01 -10.47 18.31
CA THR A 35 -0.21 -11.42 17.19
C THR A 35 0.65 -11.10 15.96
N GLY A 36 1.61 -10.17 16.09
CA GLY A 36 2.54 -9.79 15.02
C GLY A 36 1.94 -8.85 13.96
N LEU A 37 0.78 -8.25 14.19
CA LEU A 37 0.12 -7.36 13.24
C LEU A 37 0.38 -5.90 13.56
N PHE A 38 0.95 -5.19 12.60
CA PHE A 38 1.26 -3.76 12.71
C PHE A 38 0.52 -2.94 11.67
N ALA A 39 0.09 -1.74 12.06
CA ALA A 39 -0.48 -0.79 11.12
C ALA A 39 0.60 -0.31 10.13
N ARG A 40 0.35 -0.48 8.84
CA ARG A 40 1.22 -0.06 7.73
C ARG A 40 0.39 0.57 6.62
N ARG A 41 0.98 1.51 5.87
CA ARG A 41 0.34 2.00 4.65
C ARG A 41 0.31 0.86 3.62
N PRO A 42 -0.83 0.60 2.97
CA PRO A 42 -0.87 -0.35 1.88
C PRO A 42 0.01 0.15 0.74
N ALA A 43 0.67 -0.77 0.04
CA ALA A 43 1.32 -0.43 -1.21
C ALA A 43 0.24 -0.07 -2.23
N VAL A 44 0.28 1.14 -2.78
CA VAL A 44 -0.56 1.53 -3.91
C VAL A 44 0.18 1.13 -5.17
N CYS A 45 -0.38 0.19 -5.92
CA CYS A 45 0.18 -0.26 -7.18
C CYS A 45 -0.88 -0.13 -8.27
N VAL A 46 -0.49 0.43 -9.41
CA VAL A 46 -1.33 0.40 -10.61
C VAL A 46 -1.35 -1.06 -11.11
N PRO A 47 -2.52 -1.72 -11.17
CA PRO A 47 -2.59 -3.11 -11.62
C PRO A 47 -2.18 -3.19 -13.09
N LEU A 48 -1.13 -3.95 -13.37
CA LEU A 48 -0.68 -4.23 -14.73
C LEU A 48 -1.41 -5.45 -15.28
N THR A 49 -2.02 -5.30 -16.46
CA THR A 49 -2.52 -6.41 -17.27
C THR A 49 -1.38 -7.36 -17.66
N SER A 50 -1.69 -8.61 -17.97
CA SER A 50 -0.70 -9.60 -18.43
C SER A 50 0.08 -9.10 -19.65
N THR A 51 -0.61 -8.49 -20.61
CA THR A 51 -0.02 -7.87 -21.80
C THR A 51 0.96 -6.74 -21.43
N ASN A 52 0.55 -5.81 -20.56
CA ASN A 52 1.41 -4.69 -20.15
C ASN A 52 2.65 -5.19 -19.41
N ARG A 53 2.55 -6.27 -18.62
CA ARG A 53 3.72 -6.89 -17.97
C ARG A 53 4.72 -7.41 -19.00
N ARG A 54 4.24 -8.09 -20.03
CA ARG A 54 5.10 -8.64 -21.10
C ARG A 54 5.80 -7.53 -21.88
N ILE A 55 5.06 -6.51 -22.32
CA ILE A 55 5.63 -5.39 -23.09
C ILE A 55 6.69 -4.66 -22.27
N ARG A 56 6.40 -4.35 -21.00
CA ARG A 56 7.37 -3.69 -20.11
C ARG A 56 8.62 -4.54 -19.89
N LEU A 57 8.47 -5.85 -19.72
CA LEU A 57 9.61 -6.75 -19.54
C LEU A 57 10.52 -6.80 -20.78
N VAL A 58 9.94 -6.86 -21.98
CA VAL A 58 10.69 -6.83 -23.24
C VAL A 58 11.46 -5.52 -23.35
N TRP A 59 10.78 -4.38 -23.14
CA TRP A 59 11.41 -3.07 -23.18
C TRP A 59 12.59 -2.96 -22.19
N CYS A 60 12.40 -3.39 -20.94
CA CYS A 60 13.48 -3.42 -19.94
C CYS A 60 14.67 -4.27 -20.37
N ARG A 61 14.45 -5.40 -21.06
CA ARG A 61 15.54 -6.27 -21.52
C ARG A 61 16.31 -5.65 -22.67
N GLU A 62 15.62 -5.04 -23.62
CA GLU A 62 16.22 -4.36 -24.78
C GLU A 62 17.07 -3.16 -24.35
N HIS A 63 16.67 -2.45 -23.29
CA HIS A 63 17.31 -1.23 -22.81
C HIS A 63 18.18 -1.44 -21.56
N ARG A 64 18.36 -2.70 -21.12
CA ARG A 64 19.11 -3.02 -19.88
C ARG A 64 20.57 -2.58 -19.97
N ASP A 65 21.17 -2.78 -21.13
CA ASP A 65 22.61 -2.62 -21.36
C ASP A 65 22.91 -1.30 -22.11
N TRP A 66 21.95 -0.37 -22.13
CA TRP A 66 22.12 0.95 -22.73
C TRP A 66 23.16 1.79 -21.98
N SER A 67 24.03 2.43 -22.75
CA SER A 67 25.03 3.39 -22.25
C SER A 67 24.41 4.74 -21.89
N MET A 68 25.13 5.54 -21.10
CA MET A 68 24.68 6.90 -20.74
C MET A 68 24.47 7.77 -21.98
N ASP A 69 25.35 7.69 -22.98
CA ASP A 69 25.22 8.45 -24.22
C ASP A 69 23.90 8.12 -24.94
N GLN A 70 23.49 6.85 -24.97
CA GLN A 70 22.20 6.46 -25.53
C GLN A 70 21.03 7.05 -24.74
N TRP A 71 21.10 7.07 -23.41
CA TRP A 71 20.07 7.70 -22.58
C TRP A 71 19.97 9.22 -22.80
N THR A 72 21.09 9.91 -23.07
CA THR A 72 21.06 11.37 -23.31
C THR A 72 20.28 11.77 -24.56
N THR A 73 20.10 10.86 -25.51
CA THR A 73 19.33 11.11 -26.74
C THR A 73 17.81 11.05 -26.53
N VAL A 74 17.35 10.51 -25.40
CA VAL A 74 15.93 10.32 -25.11
C VAL A 74 15.36 11.53 -24.39
N LEU A 75 14.38 12.20 -25.02
CA LEU A 75 13.59 13.22 -24.37
C LEU A 75 12.37 12.58 -23.67
N PHE A 76 12.33 12.66 -22.34
CA PHE A 76 11.18 12.23 -21.55
C PHE A 76 10.21 13.39 -21.36
N THR A 77 8.93 13.17 -21.68
CA THR A 77 7.84 14.13 -21.48
C THR A 77 6.69 13.46 -20.75
N ASP A 78 6.10 14.14 -19.77
CA ASP A 78 4.90 13.71 -19.05
C ASP A 78 4.15 14.92 -18.50
N GLU A 79 2.88 14.75 -18.19
CA GLU A 79 2.05 15.78 -17.56
C GLU A 79 1.88 15.50 -16.07
N SER A 80 2.18 16.50 -15.23
CA SER A 80 1.99 16.40 -13.78
C SER A 80 0.93 17.37 -13.29
N ARG A 81 0.01 16.86 -12.46
CA ARG A 81 -1.01 17.67 -11.80
C ARG A 81 -0.50 18.19 -10.46
N PHE A 82 -0.54 19.50 -10.26
CA PHE A 82 -0.22 20.14 -8.97
C PHE A 82 -1.51 20.58 -8.27
N SER A 83 -1.63 20.28 -6.97
CA SER A 83 -2.79 20.66 -6.15
C SER A 83 -2.35 21.18 -4.79
N LEU A 84 -2.94 22.30 -4.35
CA LEU A 84 -2.62 22.95 -3.07
C LEU A 84 -3.11 22.15 -1.84
N ASN A 85 -4.13 21.32 -2.01
CA ASN A 85 -4.63 20.42 -0.98
C ASN A 85 -4.45 18.97 -1.44
N THR A 86 -3.59 18.22 -0.74
CA THR A 86 -3.43 16.80 -1.01
C THR A 86 -4.36 16.04 -0.09
N TYR A 87 -5.39 15.39 -0.65
CA TYR A 87 -6.16 14.38 0.09
C TYR A 87 -5.21 13.23 0.45
N SER A 88 -4.58 13.31 1.62
CA SER A 88 -3.84 12.18 2.15
C SER A 88 -4.87 11.16 2.62
N CYS A 89 -5.32 10.28 1.73
CA CYS A 89 -6.07 9.09 2.12
C CYS A 89 -5.08 8.19 2.91
N ARG A 90 -4.95 8.48 4.20
CA ARG A 90 -4.11 7.77 5.17
C ARG A 90 -4.82 6.49 5.61
N THR A 91 -5.10 5.61 4.66
CA THR A 91 -5.60 4.28 4.98
C THR A 91 -4.43 3.43 5.48
N PHE A 92 -4.60 2.83 6.65
CA PHE A 92 -3.66 1.85 7.20
C PHE A 92 -4.31 0.47 7.16
N ILE A 93 -3.50 -0.53 6.93
CA ILE A 93 -3.88 -1.94 7.04
C ILE A 93 -3.00 -2.63 8.09
N TRP A 94 -3.55 -3.64 8.77
CA TRP A 94 -2.80 -4.47 9.72
C TRP A 94 -2.04 -5.57 9.00
N ARG A 95 -0.74 -5.65 9.22
CA ARG A 95 0.17 -6.53 8.46
C ARG A 95 1.27 -7.12 9.32
N GLU A 96 1.71 -8.31 8.93
CA GLU A 96 2.90 -8.93 9.47
C GLU A 96 4.17 -8.23 8.93
N PRO A 97 5.25 -8.14 9.73
CA PRO A 97 6.55 -7.70 9.26
C PRO A 97 7.01 -8.51 8.04
N GLY A 98 7.63 -7.86 7.05
CA GLY A 98 8.13 -8.52 5.84
C GLY A 98 7.09 -8.77 4.74
N SER A 99 5.78 -8.60 5.00
CA SER A 99 4.77 -8.69 3.95
C SER A 99 4.74 -7.42 3.09
N ARG A 100 5.03 -7.54 1.79
CA ARG A 100 5.05 -6.42 0.82
C ARG A 100 3.66 -6.10 0.26
N TYR A 101 2.81 -7.11 0.06
CA TYR A 101 1.38 -7.01 -0.38
C TYR A 101 0.35 -7.55 0.62
#